data_AF-A0A7J7F035-F1
#
_entry.id   AF-A0A7J7F035-F1
#
_cell.length_a   1.000
_cell.length_b   1.000
_cell.length_c   1.000
_cell.angle_alpha   90.00
_cell.angle_beta   90.00
_cell.angle_gamma   90.00
#
_symmetry.space_group_name_H-M   'P 1'
#
loop_
_entity.id
_entity.type
_entity.pdbx_description
1 polymer ?
#
loop_
_entity_poly.entity_id
_entity_poly.type
_entity_poly.pdbx_seq_one_letter_code
_entity_poly.pdbx_strand_id
1 'polypeptide(L)'
;TATVDVLAPAQVRGFLGATAQLPCRLQPPERDVRVTQVTWTRQARPGAPSVAVFHPAQGPSFAKPGRLEFVAARPGEELRDASLAVRELRAEDEDNYTCQFALFPQGSRSARTWLRVLAQPQNKAEPLEVPLSPRLSPEPVPVARCVSTGGRPPAHISWSSCLNEKANESQVPGPLPGTVTVISLLTLTPSSQEDGKNVTCRVEHESFEEPRLLPVILQVRYPPEVSISGYDDNWYLGRSEATLNCDVRSNPAPTGYDWNTTKGPLPPSAVAQGHQLLIHTVDSLINTTFICHVTNDLGTSQAELTVLVRGEESPGWGEQRDQRRRSQQDSL
;
A
#
# COMPACT_ATOMS: atom_id res chain seq x y z
N THR A 1 13.91 53.95 11.38
CA THR A 1 15.15 53.44 10.78
C THR A 1 14.82 52.11 10.13
N ALA A 2 14.56 52.11 8.83
CA ALA A 2 14.17 50.89 8.11
C ALA A 2 15.44 50.31 7.48
N THR A 3 15.97 49.25 8.06
CA THR A 3 17.14 48.54 7.53
C THR A 3 16.82 47.98 6.14
N VAL A 4 17.59 48.39 5.12
CA VAL A 4 17.50 47.82 3.77
C VAL A 4 17.99 46.38 3.83
N ASP A 5 17.08 45.45 3.56
CA ASP A 5 17.37 44.01 3.59
C ASP A 5 16.94 43.31 2.30
N VAL A 6 17.48 42.12 2.07
CA VAL A 6 17.18 41.31 0.89
C VAL A 6 16.20 40.21 1.30
N LEU A 7 15.05 40.18 0.64
CA LEU A 7 13.99 39.22 0.87
C LEU A 7 14.15 38.04 -0.11
N ALA A 8 14.41 36.86 0.45
CA ALA A 8 14.35 35.60 -0.26
C ALA A 8 13.73 34.53 0.66
N PRO A 9 12.94 33.59 0.11
CA PRO A 9 12.44 32.46 0.89
C PRO A 9 13.62 31.58 1.33
N ALA A 10 13.56 31.03 2.55
CA ALA A 10 14.59 30.14 3.06
C ALA A 10 14.76 28.87 2.19
N GLN A 11 13.67 28.40 1.58
CA GLN A 11 13.67 27.24 0.71
C GLN A 11 12.69 27.43 -0.45
N VAL A 12 13.10 26.98 -1.63
CA VAL A 12 12.26 26.85 -2.83
C VAL A 12 12.24 25.38 -3.24
N ARG A 13 11.05 24.87 -3.60
CA ARG A 13 10.90 23.52 -4.14
C ARG A 13 10.69 23.59 -5.65
N GLY A 14 11.30 22.68 -6.38
CA GLY A 14 11.09 22.55 -7.82
C GLY A 14 11.13 21.09 -8.24
N PHE A 15 10.40 20.74 -9.30
CA PHE A 15 10.35 19.36 -9.81
C PHE A 15 11.39 19.14 -10.92
N LEU A 16 11.93 17.93 -11.03
CA LEU A 16 12.82 17.55 -12.13
C LEU A 16 12.20 17.87 -13.49
N GLY A 17 12.99 18.45 -14.39
CA GLY A 17 12.56 18.87 -15.73
C GLY A 17 11.71 20.15 -15.76
N ALA A 18 11.16 20.60 -14.62
CA ALA A 18 10.38 21.82 -14.55
C ALA A 18 11.28 23.07 -14.46
N THR A 19 10.66 24.25 -14.51
CA THR A 19 11.33 25.53 -14.25
C THR A 19 11.04 25.97 -12.82
N ALA A 20 12.08 26.23 -12.02
CA ALA A 20 11.94 26.84 -10.70
C ALA A 20 12.37 28.30 -10.74
N GLN A 21 11.67 29.14 -9.97
CA GLN A 21 12.03 30.53 -9.77
C GLN A 21 12.59 30.68 -8.36
N LEU A 22 13.77 31.29 -8.24
CA LEU A 22 14.42 31.64 -6.98
C LEU A 22 14.11 33.12 -6.71
N PRO A 23 13.12 33.44 -5.85
CA PRO A 23 12.74 34.81 -5.61
C PRO A 23 13.83 35.55 -4.84
N CYS A 24 14.18 36.74 -5.29
CA CYS A 24 15.11 37.60 -4.57
C CYS A 24 14.76 39.06 -4.82
N ARG A 25 14.31 39.76 -3.76
CA ARG A 25 13.84 41.13 -3.85
C ARG A 25 14.53 42.01 -2.84
N LEU A 26 14.91 43.21 -3.25
CA LEU A 26 15.42 44.23 -2.37
C LEU A 26 14.24 44.97 -1.72
N GLN A 27 14.21 45.04 -0.38
CA GLN A 27 13.24 45.87 0.32
C GLN A 27 13.43 47.35 -0.09
N PRO A 28 12.36 48.17 -0.20
CA PRO A 28 12.47 49.53 -0.70
C PRO A 28 13.59 50.29 0.01
N PRO A 29 14.62 50.76 -0.72
CA PRO A 29 15.73 51.42 -0.08
C PRO A 29 15.31 52.76 0.57
N GLU A 30 16.04 53.17 1.61
CA GLU A 30 16.03 54.57 2.03
C GLU A 30 16.49 55.48 0.86
N ARG A 31 16.16 56.78 0.89
CA ARG A 31 16.55 57.73 -0.17
C ARG A 31 18.08 57.67 -0.39
N ASP A 32 18.52 57.73 -1.65
CA ASP A 32 19.91 57.71 -2.15
C ASP A 32 20.68 56.37 -2.20
N VAL A 33 20.05 55.21 -2.02
CA VAL A 33 20.72 53.92 -2.27
C VAL A 33 20.56 53.49 -3.73
N ARG A 34 21.67 53.19 -4.41
CA ARG A 34 21.69 52.66 -5.78
C ARG A 34 22.24 51.25 -5.83
N VAL A 35 21.59 50.38 -6.60
CA VAL A 35 22.07 49.04 -6.88
C VAL A 35 23.10 49.09 -8.00
N THR A 36 24.32 48.65 -7.73
CA THR A 36 25.40 48.61 -8.73
C THR A 36 25.39 47.30 -9.51
N GLN A 37 25.09 46.18 -8.84
CA GLN A 37 25.07 44.86 -9.44
C GLN A 37 24.30 43.88 -8.55
N VAL A 38 23.71 42.84 -9.16
CA VAL A 38 23.25 41.64 -8.45
C VAL A 38 24.02 40.43 -8.90
N THR A 39 24.43 39.60 -7.94
CA THR A 39 25.17 38.37 -8.18
C THR A 39 24.50 37.19 -7.48
N TRP A 40 24.23 36.14 -8.23
CA TRP A 40 23.85 34.83 -7.72
C TRP A 40 25.06 33.92 -7.65
N THR A 41 25.30 33.30 -6.49
CA THR A 41 26.37 32.32 -6.29
C THR A 41 25.78 31.00 -5.74
N ARG A 42 26.40 29.87 -6.09
CA ARG A 42 26.14 28.57 -5.45
C ARG A 42 27.15 28.38 -4.32
N GLN A 43 26.69 27.86 -3.17
CA GLN A 43 27.51 27.56 -2.00
C GLN A 43 28.49 28.70 -1.71
N ALA A 44 28.00 29.78 -1.08
CA ALA A 44 28.77 30.99 -0.81
C ALA A 44 30.05 30.75 0.02
N ARG A 45 31.07 30.21 -0.64
CA ARG A 45 32.45 30.04 -0.21
C ARG A 45 33.27 31.14 -0.87
N PRO A 46 34.32 31.65 -0.23
CA PRO A 46 35.23 32.59 -0.87
C PRO A 46 35.77 32.02 -2.19
N GLY A 47 35.58 32.72 -3.31
CA GLY A 47 35.99 32.25 -4.64
C GLY A 47 34.99 31.34 -5.36
N ALA A 48 33.78 31.14 -4.82
CA ALA A 48 32.74 30.39 -5.51
C ALA A 48 32.38 31.07 -6.86
N PRO A 49 32.26 30.29 -7.95
CA PRO A 49 31.90 30.85 -9.25
C PRO A 49 30.50 31.47 -9.20
N SER A 50 30.34 32.62 -9.85
CA SER A 50 29.05 33.25 -10.01
C SER A 50 28.19 32.44 -10.99
N VAL A 51 26.93 32.20 -10.63
CA VAL A 51 25.96 31.47 -11.45
C VAL A 51 25.34 32.42 -12.48
N ALA A 52 24.94 33.59 -12.00
CA ALA A 52 24.35 34.65 -12.81
C ALA A 52 24.71 36.01 -12.20
N VAL A 53 24.95 36.99 -13.06
CA VAL A 53 25.25 38.37 -12.70
C VAL A 53 24.35 39.27 -13.51
N PHE A 54 23.82 40.31 -12.89
CA PHE A 54 23.10 41.37 -13.59
C PHE A 54 23.70 42.72 -13.24
N HIS A 55 24.15 43.45 -14.27
CA HIS A 55 24.62 44.82 -14.13
C HIS A 55 23.64 45.77 -14.83
N PRO A 56 23.12 46.83 -14.18
CA PRO A 56 22.08 47.70 -14.74
C PRO A 56 22.39 48.30 -16.12
N ALA A 57 23.67 48.56 -16.42
CA ALA A 57 24.11 49.11 -17.71
C ALA A 57 24.61 48.07 -18.72
N GLN A 58 25.03 46.89 -18.28
CA GLN A 58 25.63 45.87 -19.17
C GLN A 58 24.67 44.69 -19.42
N GLY A 59 23.61 44.58 -18.63
CA GLY A 59 22.63 43.51 -18.71
C GLY A 59 23.07 42.23 -17.96
N PRO A 60 22.46 41.09 -18.29
CA PRO A 60 22.70 39.82 -17.64
C PRO A 60 23.95 39.10 -18.20
N SER A 61 24.63 38.37 -17.31
CA SER A 61 25.71 37.43 -17.63
C SER A 61 25.47 36.12 -16.89
N PHE A 62 25.59 34.99 -17.57
CA PHE A 62 25.27 33.66 -17.03
C PHE A 62 26.45 32.71 -17.19
N ALA A 63 26.76 31.92 -16.16
CA ALA A 63 27.81 30.91 -16.25
C ALA A 63 27.42 29.74 -17.17
N LYS A 64 26.15 29.33 -17.15
CA LYS A 64 25.57 28.33 -18.06
C LYS A 64 24.47 28.98 -18.90
N PRO A 65 24.80 29.52 -20.08
CA PRO A 65 23.80 30.15 -20.95
C PRO A 65 22.71 29.15 -21.38
N GLY A 66 21.48 29.64 -21.53
CA GLY A 66 20.32 28.88 -22.03
C GLY A 66 19.35 28.32 -20.98
N ARG A 67 19.83 28.01 -19.77
CA ARG A 67 18.98 27.47 -18.68
C ARG A 67 18.60 28.49 -17.61
N LEU A 68 19.29 29.63 -17.58
CA LEU A 68 19.14 30.66 -16.57
C LEU A 68 18.57 31.94 -17.18
N GLU A 69 17.68 32.60 -16.45
CA GLU A 69 17.07 33.85 -16.89
C GLU A 69 16.71 34.72 -15.68
N PHE A 70 16.93 36.03 -15.78
CA PHE A 70 16.37 36.98 -14.82
C PHE A 70 14.92 37.31 -15.18
N VAL A 71 14.01 37.07 -14.24
CA VAL A 71 12.56 37.16 -14.48
C VAL A 71 12.13 38.62 -14.72
N ALA A 72 12.56 39.53 -13.84
CA ALA A 72 12.10 40.92 -13.82
C ALA A 72 13.21 41.94 -14.12
N ALA A 73 14.48 41.58 -13.99
CA ALA A 73 15.58 42.52 -14.20
C ALA A 73 15.68 42.94 -15.67
N ARG A 74 15.65 44.26 -15.92
CA ARG A 74 15.78 44.88 -17.24
C ARG A 74 16.83 45.99 -17.23
N PRO A 75 17.69 46.11 -18.26
CA PRO A 75 18.68 47.18 -18.32
C PRO A 75 18.01 48.56 -18.34
N GLY A 76 18.57 49.52 -17.62
CA GLY A 76 18.02 50.89 -17.53
C GLY A 76 16.85 51.07 -16.57
N GLU A 77 16.32 50.00 -15.96
CA GLU A 77 15.29 50.07 -14.91
C GLU A 77 15.91 49.95 -13.50
N GLU A 78 15.19 50.43 -12.48
CA GLU A 78 15.60 50.22 -11.09
C GLU A 78 15.57 48.73 -10.72
N LEU A 79 16.74 48.17 -10.46
CA LEU A 79 16.91 46.76 -10.12
C LEU A 79 16.42 46.46 -8.70
N ARG A 80 15.13 46.15 -8.55
CA ARG A 80 14.51 45.77 -7.27
C ARG A 80 14.23 44.28 -7.14
N ASP A 81 13.87 43.65 -8.25
CA ASP A 81 13.58 42.22 -8.33
C ASP A 81 14.65 41.55 -9.19
N ALA A 82 15.45 40.72 -8.54
CA ALA A 82 16.52 39.95 -9.16
C ALA A 82 16.24 38.44 -9.11
N SER A 83 14.95 38.08 -9.12
CA SER A 83 14.52 36.69 -9.14
C SER A 83 15.08 35.95 -10.35
N LEU A 84 15.65 34.78 -10.10
CA LEU A 84 16.34 33.96 -11.09
C LEU A 84 15.49 32.74 -11.44
N ALA A 85 15.16 32.55 -12.71
CA ALA A 85 14.54 31.33 -13.20
C ALA A 85 15.61 30.32 -13.65
N VAL A 86 15.46 29.07 -13.19
CA VAL A 86 16.28 27.92 -13.58
C VAL A 86 15.39 26.95 -14.34
N ARG A 87 15.58 26.84 -15.65
CA ARG A 87 14.85 25.96 -16.56
C ARG A 87 15.42 24.55 -16.56
N GLU A 88 14.55 23.58 -16.82
CA GLU A 88 14.89 22.14 -16.90
C GLU A 88 15.69 21.67 -15.68
N LEU A 89 15.10 21.75 -14.49
CA LEU A 89 15.79 21.40 -13.25
C LEU A 89 16.38 19.99 -13.28
N ARG A 90 17.61 19.88 -12.78
CA ARG A 90 18.36 18.62 -12.63
C ARG A 90 18.68 18.38 -11.17
N ALA A 91 18.97 17.13 -10.82
CA ALA A 91 19.38 16.77 -9.46
C ALA A 91 20.64 17.52 -8.98
N GLU A 92 21.54 17.85 -9.91
CA GLU A 92 22.77 18.64 -9.66
C GLU A 92 22.52 20.14 -9.40
N ASP A 93 21.29 20.62 -9.61
CA ASP A 93 20.94 22.02 -9.34
C ASP A 93 20.49 22.25 -7.90
N GLU A 94 20.24 21.17 -7.14
CA GLU A 94 19.91 21.22 -5.72
C GLU A 94 21.09 21.74 -4.91
N ASP A 95 20.95 22.96 -4.39
CA ASP A 95 22.04 23.62 -3.67
C ASP A 95 21.55 24.85 -2.88
N ASN A 96 22.45 25.41 -2.08
CA ASN A 96 22.29 26.71 -1.45
C ASN A 96 22.69 27.82 -2.41
N TYR A 97 21.71 28.61 -2.84
CA TYR A 97 21.92 29.79 -3.67
C TYR A 97 21.96 31.04 -2.81
N THR A 98 22.92 31.92 -3.07
CA THR A 98 23.02 33.22 -2.39
C THR A 98 22.86 34.31 -3.42
N CYS A 99 21.85 35.15 -3.20
CA CYS A 99 21.60 36.36 -3.97
C CYS A 99 22.23 37.53 -3.23
N GLN A 100 23.14 38.23 -3.88
CA GLN A 100 23.85 39.37 -3.30
C GLN A 100 23.59 40.63 -4.12
N PHE A 101 23.00 41.64 -3.47
CA PHE A 101 22.90 43.00 -3.99
C PHE A 101 24.13 43.79 -3.56
N ALA A 102 24.84 44.37 -4.52
CA ALA A 102 25.85 45.37 -4.26
C ALA A 102 25.18 46.76 -4.28
N LEU A 103 25.22 47.46 -3.15
CA LEU A 103 24.57 48.74 -2.93
C LEU A 103 25.63 49.81 -2.68
N PHE A 104 25.48 50.96 -3.32
CA PHE A 104 26.27 52.15 -3.00
C PHE A 104 25.38 53.18 -2.30
N PRO A 105 25.79 53.77 -1.15
CA PRO A 105 27.04 53.55 -0.40
C PRO A 105 26.98 52.44 0.67
N GLN A 106 25.87 51.70 0.80
CA GLN A 106 25.56 50.82 1.94
C GLN A 106 26.30 49.47 1.98
N GLY A 107 27.19 49.22 1.03
CA GLY A 107 27.91 47.95 0.88
C GLY A 107 27.03 46.86 0.27
N SER A 108 27.33 45.59 0.55
CA SER A 108 26.52 44.49 0.02
C SER A 108 25.49 43.98 1.04
N ARG A 109 24.37 43.48 0.53
CA ARG A 109 23.39 42.70 1.29
C ARG A 109 23.11 41.41 0.54
N SER A 110 22.90 40.32 1.27
CA SER A 110 22.64 39.03 0.63
C SER A 110 21.59 38.24 1.39
N ALA A 111 20.87 37.41 0.64
CA ALA A 111 19.93 36.43 1.17
C ALA A 111 20.25 35.05 0.60
N ARG A 112 19.99 34.02 1.39
CA ARG A 112 20.24 32.63 1.03
C ARG A 112 18.93 31.89 0.84
N THR A 113 18.88 31.03 -0.17
CA THR A 113 17.75 30.16 -0.45
C THR A 113 18.24 28.76 -0.80
N TRP A 114 17.65 27.73 -0.19
CA TRP A 114 17.89 26.34 -0.53
C TRP A 114 16.96 25.92 -1.65
N LEU A 115 17.52 25.58 -2.83
CA LEU A 115 16.74 24.99 -3.91
C LEU A 115 16.68 23.48 -3.68
N ARG A 116 15.48 22.96 -3.37
CA ARG A 116 15.24 21.53 -3.20
C ARG A 116 14.59 20.96 -4.45
N VAL A 117 15.22 19.95 -5.06
CA VAL A 117 14.75 19.36 -6.31
C VAL A 117 14.04 18.04 -6.02
N LEU A 118 12.76 17.97 -6.40
CA LEU A 118 11.88 16.86 -6.13
C LEU A 118 11.55 16.08 -7.40
N ALA A 119 11.25 14.79 -7.23
CA ALA A 119 10.66 13.95 -8.26
C ALA A 119 9.56 13.13 -7.61
N GLN A 120 8.33 13.32 -8.08
CA GLN A 120 7.20 12.57 -7.54
C GLN A 120 7.29 11.12 -8.00
N PRO A 121 7.33 10.14 -7.08
CA PRO A 121 7.44 8.74 -7.45
C PRO A 121 6.13 8.19 -8.04
N GLN A 122 6.25 7.12 -8.83
CA GLN A 122 5.12 6.30 -9.25
C GLN A 122 5.09 5.00 -8.45
N ASN A 123 3.93 4.72 -7.84
CA ASN A 123 3.79 3.66 -6.84
C ASN A 123 2.91 2.53 -7.37
N LYS A 124 3.33 1.28 -7.16
CA LYS A 124 2.57 0.07 -7.49
C LYS A 124 2.72 -0.95 -6.38
N ALA A 125 1.65 -1.69 -6.08
CA ALA A 125 1.67 -2.78 -5.13
C ALA A 125 0.94 -3.99 -5.74
N GLU A 126 1.50 -5.18 -5.57
CA GLU A 126 0.95 -6.42 -6.10
C GLU A 126 1.17 -7.59 -5.13
N PRO A 127 0.25 -8.57 -5.11
CA PRO A 127 0.46 -9.80 -4.37
C PRO A 127 1.54 -10.63 -5.06
N LEU A 128 2.27 -11.43 -4.28
CA LEU A 128 3.17 -12.44 -4.79
C LEU A 128 2.51 -13.80 -4.58
N GLU A 129 2.42 -14.60 -5.64
CA GLU A 129 1.91 -15.95 -5.52
C GLU A 129 2.89 -16.81 -4.70
N VAL A 130 2.41 -17.33 -3.58
CA VAL A 130 3.18 -18.22 -2.71
C VAL A 130 2.60 -19.62 -2.77
N PRO A 131 3.34 -20.60 -3.32
CA PRO A 131 2.94 -22.00 -3.25
C PRO A 131 3.26 -22.55 -1.85
N LEU A 132 2.24 -22.88 -1.05
CA LEU A 132 2.46 -23.65 0.17
C LEU A 132 2.89 -25.07 -0.20
N SER A 133 4.18 -25.35 -0.02
CA SER A 133 4.69 -26.71 -0.16
C SER A 133 4.47 -27.48 1.15
N PRO A 134 3.68 -28.56 1.16
CA PRO A 134 3.35 -29.32 2.39
C PRO A 134 4.56 -30.06 3.02
N ARG A 135 5.75 -29.96 2.41
CA ARG A 135 6.96 -30.70 2.80
C ARG A 135 8.05 -29.84 3.46
N LEU A 136 7.86 -28.52 3.52
CA LEU A 136 8.88 -27.60 4.05
C LEU A 136 8.34 -26.89 5.30
N SER A 137 9.23 -26.68 6.26
CA SER A 137 8.94 -25.91 7.48
C SER A 137 8.40 -24.52 7.10
N PRO A 138 7.51 -23.91 7.92
CA PRO A 138 6.91 -22.62 7.58
C PRO A 138 7.93 -21.49 7.74
N GLU A 139 8.79 -21.32 6.73
CA GLU A 139 9.72 -20.20 6.64
C GLU A 139 8.96 -18.93 6.20
N PRO A 140 9.32 -17.75 6.73
CA PRO A 140 8.77 -16.49 6.24
C PRO A 140 9.14 -16.27 4.78
N VAL A 141 8.13 -16.08 3.92
CA VAL A 141 8.31 -15.85 2.50
C VAL A 141 7.65 -14.53 2.09
N PRO A 142 8.12 -13.88 1.01
CA PRO A 142 7.52 -12.65 0.53
C PRO A 142 6.14 -12.91 -0.09
N VAL A 143 5.08 -12.31 0.47
CA VAL A 143 3.67 -12.49 0.07
C VAL A 143 3.11 -11.29 -0.71
N ALA A 144 3.74 -10.12 -0.59
CA ALA A 144 3.36 -8.93 -1.35
C ALA A 144 4.59 -8.07 -1.67
N ARG A 145 4.52 -7.35 -2.78
CA ARG A 145 5.57 -6.43 -3.24
C ARG A 145 5.00 -5.04 -3.46
N CYS A 146 5.62 -4.04 -2.85
CA CYS A 146 5.31 -2.63 -3.10
C CYS A 146 6.54 -1.92 -3.64
N VAL A 147 6.38 -1.18 -4.73
CA VAL A 147 7.46 -0.50 -5.45
C VAL A 147 7.09 0.97 -5.65
N SER A 148 7.95 1.86 -5.18
CA SER A 148 7.89 3.31 -5.41
C SER A 148 9.05 3.70 -6.32
N THR A 149 8.76 3.96 -7.60
CA THR A 149 9.76 4.22 -8.64
C THR A 149 10.02 5.70 -8.85
N GLY A 150 11.29 6.08 -8.99
CA GLY A 150 11.68 7.43 -9.44
C GLY A 150 11.43 8.56 -8.44
N GLY A 151 11.41 8.26 -7.14
CA GLY A 151 11.27 9.25 -6.09
C GLY A 151 12.53 10.07 -5.89
N ARG A 152 12.38 11.38 -5.68
CA ARG A 152 13.43 12.23 -5.13
C ARG A 152 12.81 13.20 -4.12
N PRO A 153 13.18 13.11 -2.84
CA PRO A 153 14.01 12.09 -2.19
C PRO A 153 13.41 10.66 -2.28
N PRO A 154 14.10 9.61 -1.81
CA PRO A 154 13.50 8.28 -1.69
C PRO A 154 12.20 8.35 -0.87
N ALA A 155 11.16 7.66 -1.33
CA ALA A 155 9.90 7.56 -0.59
C ALA A 155 10.04 6.59 0.59
N HIS A 156 9.25 6.82 1.64
CA HIS A 156 9.17 5.91 2.78
C HIS A 156 8.00 4.96 2.59
N ILE A 157 8.25 3.65 2.62
CA ILE A 157 7.21 2.62 2.45
C ILE A 157 6.94 1.94 3.79
N SER A 158 5.67 1.87 4.16
CA SER A 158 5.20 1.15 5.34
C SER A 158 4.02 0.26 4.98
N TRP A 159 3.81 -0.81 5.75
CA TRP A 159 2.66 -1.71 5.58
C TRP A 159 1.73 -1.52 6.77
N SER A 160 0.44 -1.30 6.50
CA SER A 160 -0.60 -1.31 7.52
C SER A 160 -1.35 -2.64 7.45
N SER A 161 -1.07 -3.51 8.40
CA SER A 161 -1.77 -4.78 8.63
C SER A 161 -1.94 -5.04 10.13
N CYS A 162 -2.75 -6.04 10.46
CA CYS A 162 -2.86 -6.59 11.82
C CYS A 162 -2.03 -7.86 12.01
N LEU A 163 -1.18 -8.22 11.04
CA LEU A 163 -0.41 -9.46 11.05
C LEU A 163 0.98 -9.19 11.66
N ASN A 164 1.60 -10.19 12.30
CA ASN A 164 2.97 -10.08 12.83
C ASN A 164 3.99 -10.17 11.69
N GLU A 165 4.08 -9.12 10.89
CA GLU A 165 4.82 -9.08 9.63
C GLU A 165 6.23 -8.53 9.79
N LYS A 166 7.12 -8.94 8.89
CA LYS A 166 8.40 -8.25 8.66
C LYS A 166 8.42 -7.71 7.24
N ALA A 167 8.82 -6.46 7.07
CA ALA A 167 9.03 -5.85 5.76
C ALA A 167 10.52 -5.69 5.51
N ASN A 168 10.99 -6.16 4.35
CA ASN A 168 12.35 -5.92 3.89
C ASN A 168 12.33 -4.82 2.83
N GLU A 169 12.96 -3.69 3.15
CA GLU A 169 13.12 -2.58 2.21
C GLU A 169 14.49 -2.63 1.52
N SER A 170 14.50 -2.36 0.22
CA SER A 170 15.70 -2.20 -0.59
C SER A 170 15.56 -0.99 -1.49
N GLN A 171 16.69 -0.36 -1.82
CA GLN A 171 16.73 0.83 -2.65
C GLN A 171 17.68 0.62 -3.82
N VAL A 172 17.23 1.01 -5.02
CA VAL A 172 18.02 0.92 -6.25
C VAL A 172 17.97 2.27 -6.99
N PRO A 173 18.98 2.58 -7.82
CA PRO A 173 18.93 3.77 -8.65
C PRO A 173 17.66 3.84 -9.51
N GLY A 174 17.04 5.01 -9.56
CA GLY A 174 15.83 5.26 -10.34
C GLY A 174 16.10 5.46 -11.84
N PRO A 175 15.04 5.63 -12.66
CA PRO A 175 15.15 5.78 -14.11
C PRO A 175 15.82 7.09 -14.54
N LEU A 176 15.77 8.13 -13.70
CA LEU A 176 16.38 9.43 -13.96
C LEU A 176 17.58 9.66 -13.03
N PRO A 177 18.62 10.38 -13.46
CA PRO A 177 19.76 10.70 -12.62
C PRO A 177 19.34 11.40 -11.31
N GLY A 178 19.79 10.85 -10.18
CA GLY A 178 19.47 11.37 -8.84
C GLY A 178 18.07 11.02 -8.31
N THR A 179 17.32 10.17 -9.01
CA THR A 179 16.10 9.54 -8.48
C THR A 179 16.40 8.16 -7.90
N VAL A 180 15.53 7.67 -7.02
CA VAL A 180 15.66 6.38 -6.35
C VAL A 180 14.36 5.60 -6.48
N THR A 181 14.49 4.29 -6.67
CA THR A 181 13.37 3.35 -6.62
C THR A 181 13.47 2.55 -5.32
N VAL A 182 12.40 2.58 -4.52
CA VAL A 182 12.29 1.86 -3.25
C VAL A 182 11.39 0.65 -3.45
N ILE A 183 11.86 -0.53 -3.02
CA ILE A 183 11.15 -1.80 -3.13
C ILE A 183 11.00 -2.36 -1.73
N SER A 184 9.76 -2.54 -1.28
CA SER A 184 9.42 -3.17 -0.02
C SER A 184 8.75 -4.52 -0.27
N LEU A 185 9.31 -5.57 0.31
CA LEU A 185 8.76 -6.92 0.27
C LEU A 185 8.15 -7.25 1.64
N LEU A 186 6.86 -7.56 1.63
CA LEU A 186 6.17 -8.00 2.82
C LEU A 186 6.41 -9.50 3.02
N THR A 187 7.09 -9.86 4.10
CA THR A 187 7.38 -11.25 4.45
C THR A 187 6.52 -11.72 5.61
N LEU A 188 5.93 -12.90 5.43
CA LEU A 188 5.03 -13.49 6.38
C LEU A 188 5.11 -15.03 6.28
N THR A 189 4.81 -15.69 7.38
CA THR A 189 4.75 -17.16 7.46
C THR A 189 3.38 -17.63 6.96
N PRO A 190 3.31 -18.21 5.75
CA PRO A 190 2.05 -18.37 5.03
C PRO A 190 1.11 -19.37 5.71
N SER A 191 -0.15 -18.98 5.84
CA SER A 191 -1.26 -19.77 6.40
C SER A 191 -2.50 -19.65 5.52
N SER A 192 -3.33 -20.70 5.49
CA SER A 192 -4.65 -20.66 4.84
C SER A 192 -5.55 -19.54 5.38
N GLN A 193 -5.36 -19.14 6.64
CA GLN A 193 -6.14 -18.06 7.27
C GLN A 193 -5.77 -16.66 6.75
N GLU A 194 -4.71 -16.52 5.97
CA GLU A 194 -4.26 -15.23 5.44
C GLU A 194 -4.67 -15.00 3.99
N ASP A 195 -5.12 -16.05 3.31
CA ASP A 195 -5.70 -15.94 1.98
C ASP A 195 -6.91 -14.98 2.00
N GLY A 196 -6.96 -14.07 1.03
CA GLY A 196 -8.02 -13.08 0.95
C GLY A 196 -7.94 -11.94 1.97
N LYS A 197 -6.98 -11.94 2.91
CA LYS A 197 -6.75 -10.78 3.79
C LYS A 197 -6.22 -9.59 2.98
N ASN A 198 -6.66 -8.39 3.36
CA ASN A 198 -6.20 -7.15 2.75
C ASN A 198 -5.04 -6.56 3.57
N VAL A 199 -3.93 -6.30 2.90
CA VAL A 199 -2.79 -5.54 3.43
C VAL A 199 -2.64 -4.27 2.62
N THR A 200 -2.35 -3.14 3.26
CA THR A 200 -2.21 -1.86 2.54
C THR A 200 -0.77 -1.37 2.59
N CYS A 201 -0.17 -1.19 1.42
CA CYS A 201 1.09 -0.48 1.28
C CYS A 201 0.83 1.03 1.36
N ARG A 202 1.48 1.70 2.31
CA ARG A 202 1.45 3.14 2.51
C ARG A 202 2.79 3.73 2.07
N VAL A 203 2.73 4.57 1.03
CA VAL A 203 3.91 5.26 0.49
C VAL A 203 3.85 6.74 0.83
N GLU A 204 4.84 7.21 1.57
CA GLU A 204 4.99 8.59 2.00
C GLU A 204 6.11 9.27 1.23
N HIS A 205 5.82 10.44 0.67
CA HIS A 205 6.80 11.26 -0.02
C HIS A 205 6.37 12.72 0.04
N GLU A 206 7.33 13.63 0.17
CA GLU A 206 7.06 15.06 0.41
C GLU A 206 6.47 15.83 -0.77
N SER A 207 6.34 15.17 -1.93
CA SER A 207 5.58 15.70 -3.06
C SER A 207 4.08 15.43 -2.97
N PHE A 208 3.65 14.51 -2.10
CA PHE A 208 2.23 14.22 -1.90
C PHE A 208 1.69 15.06 -0.74
N GLU A 209 0.43 15.51 -0.87
CA GLU A 209 -0.29 16.14 0.25
C GLU A 209 -0.65 15.10 1.33
N GLU A 210 -1.02 13.90 0.88
CA GLU A 210 -1.34 12.75 1.74
C GLU A 210 -0.58 11.49 1.29
N PRO A 211 -0.30 10.54 2.20
CA PRO A 211 0.31 9.26 1.86
C PRO A 211 -0.50 8.50 0.80
N ARG A 212 0.18 7.89 -0.16
CA ARG A 212 -0.48 7.03 -1.15
C ARG A 212 -0.75 5.66 -0.54
N LEU A 213 -2.02 5.28 -0.47
CA LEU A 213 -2.45 3.96 0.03
C LEU A 213 -2.74 3.03 -1.16
N LEU A 214 -2.14 1.84 -1.13
CA LEU A 214 -2.26 0.81 -2.16
C LEU A 214 -2.69 -0.52 -1.49
N PRO A 215 -3.99 -0.86 -1.52
CA PRO A 215 -4.47 -2.12 -0.96
C PRO A 215 -4.06 -3.30 -1.84
N VAL A 216 -3.71 -4.41 -1.20
CA VAL A 216 -3.29 -5.68 -1.81
C VAL A 216 -4.03 -6.81 -1.10
N ILE A 217 -4.73 -7.63 -1.89
CA ILE A 217 -5.38 -8.85 -1.38
C ILE A 217 -4.36 -9.97 -1.50
N LEU A 218 -4.02 -10.61 -0.37
CA LEU A 218 -3.07 -11.71 -0.34
C LEU A 218 -3.64 -12.93 -1.08
N GLN A 219 -2.77 -13.61 -1.83
CA GLN A 219 -3.09 -14.81 -2.59
C GLN A 219 -2.22 -15.96 -2.11
N VAL A 220 -2.74 -16.73 -1.16
CA VAL A 220 -2.03 -17.86 -0.56
C VAL A 220 -2.66 -19.13 -1.09
N ARG A 221 -1.88 -19.97 -1.79
CA ARG A 221 -2.40 -21.23 -2.34
C ARG A 221 -2.19 -22.36 -1.34
N TYR A 222 -3.25 -23.10 -1.00
CA TYR A 222 -3.26 -24.21 -0.04
C TYR A 222 -4.17 -25.39 -0.48
N PRO A 223 -3.89 -26.62 -0.02
CA PRO A 223 -4.79 -27.78 -0.19
C PRO A 223 -6.16 -27.56 0.48
N PRO A 224 -7.20 -28.34 0.13
CA PRO A 224 -8.54 -28.11 0.67
C PRO A 224 -8.65 -28.38 2.17
N GLU A 225 -9.22 -27.44 2.92
CA GLU A 225 -9.70 -27.66 4.28
C GLU A 225 -11.17 -28.05 4.22
N VAL A 226 -11.47 -29.28 4.62
CA VAL A 226 -12.79 -29.89 4.44
C VAL A 226 -13.49 -30.05 5.79
N SER A 227 -14.80 -29.81 5.81
CA SER A 227 -15.70 -30.11 6.92
C SER A 227 -17.06 -30.54 6.39
N ILE A 228 -17.86 -31.25 7.19
CA ILE A 228 -19.20 -31.69 6.78
C ILE A 228 -20.22 -31.07 7.74
N SER A 229 -21.26 -30.45 7.20
CA SER A 229 -22.39 -29.86 7.94
C SER A 229 -23.73 -30.44 7.48
N GLY A 230 -24.82 -30.10 8.18
CA GLY A 230 -26.20 -30.52 7.85
C GLY A 230 -26.80 -31.60 8.76
N TYR A 231 -25.99 -32.24 9.61
CA TYR A 231 -26.47 -33.16 10.64
C TYR A 231 -26.82 -32.40 11.92
N ASP A 232 -28.06 -32.57 12.41
CA ASP A 232 -28.65 -31.82 13.53
C ASP A 232 -28.80 -32.66 14.81
N ASP A 233 -28.12 -33.81 14.88
CA ASP A 233 -28.23 -34.80 15.97
C ASP A 233 -29.64 -35.39 16.20
N ASN A 234 -30.60 -35.12 15.31
CA ASN A 234 -32.00 -35.50 15.46
C ASN A 234 -32.55 -36.23 14.22
N TRP A 235 -31.77 -37.18 13.69
CA TRP A 235 -32.21 -38.02 12.58
C TRP A 235 -32.89 -39.27 13.13
N TYR A 236 -34.05 -39.61 12.59
CA TYR A 236 -34.88 -40.75 13.01
C TYR A 236 -35.32 -41.56 11.79
N LEU A 237 -35.64 -42.84 12.01
CA LEU A 237 -36.08 -43.74 10.95
C LEU A 237 -37.33 -43.19 10.25
N GLY A 238 -37.29 -43.13 8.92
CA GLY A 238 -38.38 -42.62 8.09
C GLY A 238 -38.38 -41.12 7.85
N ARG A 239 -37.44 -40.35 8.42
CA ARG A 239 -37.24 -38.93 8.04
C ARG A 239 -36.97 -38.84 6.55
N SER A 240 -37.73 -38.00 5.85
CA SER A 240 -37.56 -37.72 4.43
C SER A 240 -36.66 -36.51 4.21
N GLU A 241 -35.86 -36.55 3.14
CA GLU A 241 -35.11 -35.40 2.60
C GLU A 241 -34.16 -34.71 3.61
N ALA A 242 -33.12 -35.43 4.02
CA ALA A 242 -32.00 -34.86 4.76
C ALA A 242 -30.83 -34.53 3.81
N THR A 243 -30.03 -33.50 4.09
CA THR A 243 -28.89 -33.12 3.25
C THR A 243 -27.65 -32.91 4.12
N LEU A 244 -26.53 -33.44 3.67
CA LEU A 244 -25.20 -33.09 4.18
C LEU A 244 -24.47 -32.22 3.17
N ASN A 245 -23.75 -31.22 3.66
CA ASN A 245 -22.94 -30.32 2.85
C ASN A 245 -21.46 -30.55 3.17
N CYS A 246 -20.64 -30.68 2.13
CA CYS A 246 -19.19 -30.68 2.25
C CYS A 246 -18.67 -29.25 2.09
N ASP A 247 -18.47 -28.60 3.24
CA ASP A 247 -17.97 -27.23 3.32
C ASP A 247 -16.45 -27.24 3.16
N VAL A 248 -15.97 -26.51 2.15
CA VAL A 248 -14.55 -26.50 1.78
C VAL A 248 -13.99 -25.10 1.64
N ARG A 249 -12.79 -24.90 2.18
CA ARG A 249 -11.95 -23.72 1.90
C ARG A 249 -10.68 -24.18 1.20
N SER A 250 -10.39 -23.63 0.02
CA SER A 250 -9.18 -23.97 -0.72
C SER A 250 -8.80 -22.85 -1.68
N ASN A 251 -7.51 -22.76 -2.00
CA ASN A 251 -7.01 -21.91 -3.09
C ASN A 251 -5.92 -22.68 -3.86
N PRO A 252 -6.13 -23.07 -5.13
CA PRO A 252 -7.27 -22.74 -5.99
C PRO A 252 -8.55 -23.52 -5.64
N ALA A 253 -9.64 -23.19 -6.33
CA ALA A 253 -10.94 -23.83 -6.16
C ALA A 253 -10.87 -25.37 -6.36
N PRO A 254 -11.75 -26.15 -5.71
CA PRO A 254 -11.78 -27.60 -5.85
C PRO A 254 -12.07 -28.06 -7.28
N THR A 255 -11.38 -29.12 -7.71
CA THR A 255 -11.55 -29.75 -9.02
C THR A 255 -12.44 -30.99 -8.96
N GLY A 256 -12.64 -31.59 -7.78
CA GLY A 256 -13.50 -32.76 -7.62
C GLY A 256 -13.94 -33.01 -6.17
N TYR A 257 -15.12 -33.62 -6.02
CA TYR A 257 -15.72 -34.09 -4.78
C TYR A 257 -16.06 -35.56 -4.92
N ASP A 258 -15.73 -36.36 -3.91
CA ASP A 258 -16.08 -37.77 -3.83
C ASP A 258 -16.62 -38.09 -2.44
N TRP A 259 -17.70 -38.88 -2.39
CA TRP A 259 -18.40 -39.21 -1.16
C TRP A 259 -18.41 -40.72 -0.95
N ASN A 260 -17.99 -41.13 0.23
CA ASN A 260 -17.93 -42.53 0.63
C ASN A 260 -18.32 -42.68 2.11
N THR A 261 -18.36 -43.91 2.58
CA THR A 261 -18.59 -44.22 4.00
C THR A 261 -17.43 -45.05 4.54
N THR A 262 -17.25 -45.07 5.86
CA THR A 262 -16.31 -45.99 6.50
C THR A 262 -16.65 -47.47 6.24
N LYS A 263 -17.90 -47.77 5.86
CA LYS A 263 -18.37 -49.12 5.50
C LYS A 263 -18.23 -49.43 4.00
N GLY A 264 -17.69 -48.51 3.20
CA GLY A 264 -17.51 -48.67 1.75
C GLY A 264 -18.42 -47.75 0.94
N PRO A 265 -19.20 -48.26 -0.05
CA PRO A 265 -20.00 -47.42 -0.93
C PRO A 265 -21.14 -46.70 -0.19
N LEU A 266 -21.68 -45.64 -0.80
CA LEU A 266 -22.82 -44.92 -0.26
C LEU A 266 -24.06 -45.84 -0.16
N PRO A 267 -24.89 -45.72 0.90
CA PRO A 267 -26.17 -46.40 0.98
C PRO A 267 -27.09 -46.02 -0.20
N PRO A 268 -27.98 -46.91 -0.66
CA PRO A 268 -28.86 -46.64 -1.81
C PRO A 268 -29.77 -45.41 -1.65
N SER A 269 -30.07 -45.03 -0.39
CA SER A 269 -30.88 -43.87 -0.02
C SER A 269 -30.10 -42.55 -0.06
N ALA A 270 -28.78 -42.58 -0.23
CA ALA A 270 -27.89 -41.43 -0.28
C ALA A 270 -27.33 -41.20 -1.69
N VAL A 271 -27.58 -40.01 -2.26
CA VAL A 271 -27.19 -39.63 -3.63
C VAL A 271 -26.27 -38.43 -3.57
N ALA A 272 -25.03 -38.61 -4.05
CA ALA A 272 -24.05 -37.54 -4.12
C ALA A 272 -24.35 -36.57 -5.29
N GLN A 273 -24.35 -35.27 -4.99
CA GLN A 273 -24.56 -34.16 -5.92
C GLN A 273 -23.44 -33.13 -5.74
N GLY A 274 -22.23 -33.49 -6.20
CA GLY A 274 -21.04 -32.65 -6.03
C GLY A 274 -20.71 -32.43 -4.56
N HIS A 275 -20.79 -31.17 -4.09
CA HIS A 275 -20.51 -30.82 -2.69
C HIS A 275 -21.66 -31.18 -1.72
N GLN A 276 -22.80 -31.65 -2.21
CA GLN A 276 -23.95 -32.05 -1.38
C GLN A 276 -24.17 -33.55 -1.44
N LEU A 277 -24.64 -34.13 -0.33
CA LEU A 277 -25.11 -35.49 -0.25
C LEU A 277 -26.57 -35.48 0.18
N LEU A 278 -27.46 -35.81 -0.76
CA LEU A 278 -28.90 -35.85 -0.52
C LEU A 278 -29.31 -37.24 -0.02
N ILE A 279 -30.03 -37.29 1.09
CA ILE A 279 -30.52 -38.51 1.70
C ILE A 279 -32.04 -38.50 1.59
N HIS A 280 -32.57 -39.32 0.68
CA HIS A 280 -34.00 -39.36 0.37
C HIS A 280 -34.82 -39.86 1.56
N THR A 281 -34.37 -40.93 2.20
CA THR A 281 -35.04 -41.56 3.35
C THR A 281 -34.00 -42.03 4.36
N VAL A 282 -34.15 -41.64 5.62
CA VAL A 282 -33.27 -42.07 6.71
C VAL A 282 -33.65 -43.49 7.14
N ASP A 283 -32.77 -44.45 6.85
CA ASP A 283 -32.89 -45.86 7.24
C ASP A 283 -31.78 -46.27 8.22
N SER A 284 -31.68 -47.56 8.56
CA SER A 284 -30.65 -48.07 9.46
C SER A 284 -29.23 -48.09 8.86
N LEU A 285 -29.09 -48.01 7.53
CA LEU A 285 -27.80 -47.95 6.83
C LEU A 285 -27.19 -46.55 6.88
N ILE A 286 -28.02 -45.50 7.02
CA ILE A 286 -27.59 -44.11 7.25
C ILE A 286 -26.87 -43.94 8.60
N ASN A 287 -27.03 -44.87 9.54
CA ASN A 287 -26.22 -44.92 10.77
C ASN A 287 -24.78 -45.40 10.45
N THR A 288 -23.98 -44.46 9.93
CA THR A 288 -22.61 -44.67 9.49
C THR A 288 -21.82 -43.35 9.52
N THR A 289 -20.53 -43.43 9.26
CA THR A 289 -19.65 -42.27 9.12
C THR A 289 -19.50 -41.97 7.64
N PHE A 290 -19.96 -40.79 7.25
CA PHE A 290 -19.79 -40.25 5.91
C PHE A 290 -18.42 -39.59 5.81
N ILE A 291 -17.75 -39.78 4.69
CA ILE A 291 -16.47 -39.19 4.39
C ILE A 291 -16.63 -38.41 3.07
N CYS A 292 -16.15 -37.16 3.08
CA CYS A 292 -16.08 -36.33 1.87
C CYS A 292 -14.61 -36.12 1.51
N HIS A 293 -14.20 -36.57 0.34
CA HIS A 293 -12.89 -36.31 -0.25
C HIS A 293 -12.99 -35.14 -1.21
N VAL A 294 -12.12 -34.15 -1.05
CA VAL A 294 -12.05 -32.99 -1.93
C VAL A 294 -10.65 -32.83 -2.47
N THR A 295 -10.54 -32.59 -3.78
CA THR A 295 -9.27 -32.44 -4.48
C THR A 295 -9.17 -31.05 -5.11
N ASN A 296 -8.01 -30.41 -5.01
CA ASN A 296 -7.62 -29.27 -5.84
C ASN A 296 -6.25 -29.53 -6.49
N ASP A 297 -5.74 -28.56 -7.25
CA ASP A 297 -4.45 -28.68 -7.96
C ASP A 297 -3.24 -28.88 -7.04
N LEU A 298 -3.38 -28.65 -5.73
CA LEU A 298 -2.31 -28.80 -4.74
C LEU A 298 -2.40 -30.10 -3.95
N GLY A 299 -3.57 -30.75 -3.88
CA GLY A 299 -3.73 -32.03 -3.20
C GLY A 299 -5.18 -32.40 -2.88
N THR A 300 -5.31 -33.51 -2.18
CA THR A 300 -6.59 -34.06 -1.72
C THR A 300 -6.64 -34.04 -0.20
N SER A 301 -7.81 -33.71 0.35
CA SER A 301 -8.07 -33.72 1.79
C SER A 301 -9.47 -34.28 2.06
N GLN A 302 -9.72 -34.71 3.29
CA GLN A 302 -10.98 -35.36 3.65
C GLN A 302 -11.51 -34.89 5.00
N ALA A 303 -12.82 -35.02 5.18
CA ALA A 303 -13.49 -34.87 6.47
C ALA A 303 -14.42 -36.05 6.71
N GLU A 304 -14.64 -36.37 7.98
CA GLU A 304 -15.51 -37.48 8.40
C GLU A 304 -16.60 -36.97 9.34
N LEU A 305 -17.83 -37.46 9.18
CA LEU A 305 -18.96 -37.13 10.02
C LEU A 305 -19.76 -38.38 10.35
N THR A 306 -19.83 -38.72 11.64
CA THR A 306 -20.62 -39.84 12.13
C THR A 306 -22.06 -39.41 12.35
N VAL A 307 -22.97 -40.03 11.62
CA VAL A 307 -24.42 -39.81 11.73
C VAL A 307 -25.03 -40.92 12.57
N LEU A 308 -25.81 -40.54 13.58
CA LEU A 308 -26.55 -41.48 14.43
C LEU A 308 -28.04 -41.35 14.14
N VAL A 309 -28.66 -42.48 13.80
CA VAL A 309 -30.10 -42.56 13.54
C VAL A 309 -30.79 -43.11 14.79
N ARG A 310 -31.75 -42.34 15.31
CA ARG A 310 -32.62 -42.73 16.42
C ARG A 310 -33.72 -43.68 15.93
N GLY A 311 -34.30 -44.46 16.86
CA GLY A 311 -35.56 -45.15 16.61
C GLY A 311 -36.69 -44.17 16.29
N GLU A 312 -37.92 -44.69 16.10
CA GLU A 312 -39.13 -43.89 15.78
C GLU A 312 -39.17 -42.53 16.49
N GLU A 313 -39.72 -41.54 15.79
CA GLU A 313 -39.93 -40.19 16.29
C GLU A 313 -40.53 -40.23 17.70
N SER A 314 -39.75 -39.86 18.72
CA SER A 314 -40.25 -39.79 20.08
C SER A 314 -41.15 -38.56 20.20
N PRO A 315 -42.48 -38.71 20.38
CA PRO A 315 -43.35 -37.57 20.60
C PRO A 315 -43.16 -37.14 22.06
N GLY A 316 -42.40 -36.07 22.32
CA GLY A 316 -42.31 -35.59 23.70
C GLY A 316 -41.16 -34.68 24.09
N TRP A 317 -40.87 -33.63 23.33
CA TRP A 317 -40.20 -32.43 23.89
C TRP A 317 -40.97 -31.13 23.66
N GLY A 318 -42.00 -31.14 22.80
CA GLY A 318 -42.93 -30.02 22.61
C GLY A 318 -44.00 -29.92 23.70
N GLU A 319 -44.59 -31.03 24.14
CA GLU A 319 -45.71 -31.01 25.10
C GLU A 319 -45.30 -30.85 26.57
N GLN A 320 -44.05 -31.19 26.93
CA GLN A 320 -43.58 -31.04 28.32
C GLN A 320 -43.29 -29.59 28.71
N ARG A 321 -43.08 -28.68 27.74
CA ARG A 321 -43.00 -27.23 28.00
C ARG A 321 -44.37 -26.61 28.26
N ASP A 322 -45.41 -27.09 27.59
CA ASP A 322 -46.78 -26.58 27.78
C ASP A 322 -47.49 -27.17 29.01
N GLN A 323 -47.17 -28.40 29.41
CA GLN A 323 -47.67 -28.96 30.68
C GLN A 323 -46.97 -28.37 31.92
N ARG A 324 -45.70 -27.95 31.82
CA ARG A 324 -45.04 -27.18 32.90
C ARG A 324 -45.55 -25.74 33.01
N ARG A 325 -46.04 -25.14 31.92
CA ARG A 325 -46.69 -23.82 31.96
C ARG A 325 -48.11 -23.88 32.51
N ARG A 326 -48.89 -24.91 32.19
CA ARG A 326 -50.25 -25.05 32.73
C ARG A 326 -50.29 -25.44 34.22
N SER A 327 -49.35 -26.27 34.69
CA SER A 327 -49.28 -26.62 36.12
C SER A 327 -48.77 -25.49 37.03
N GLN A 328 -48.19 -24.42 36.49
CA GLN A 328 -47.83 -23.21 37.24
C GLN A 328 -48.93 -22.14 37.27
N GLN A 329 -49.97 -22.26 36.43
CA GLN A 329 -51.07 -21.31 36.35
C GLN A 329 -52.25 -21.67 37.28
N ASP A 330 -52.37 -22.94 37.69
CA ASP A 330 -53.44 -23.44 38.59
C ASP A 330 -53.02 -23.46 40.09
N SER A 331 -51.96 -22.73 40.46
CA SER A 331 -51.46 -22.63 41.85
C SER A 331 -51.34 -21.19 42.37
N LEU A 332 -52.08 -20.25 41.76
CA LEU A 332 -52.25 -18.86 42.23
C LEU A 332 -53.73 -18.54 42.38
#